data_AF-A0A162UAU7-F1
#
_entry.id   AF-A0A162UAU7-F1
#
_cell.length_a   1.000
_cell.length_b   1.000
_cell.length_c   1.000
_cell.angle_alpha   90.00
_cell.angle_beta   90.00
_cell.angle_gamma   90.00
#
_symmetry.space_group_name_H-M   'P 1'
#
loop_
_entity.id
_entity.type
_entity.pdbx_description
1 polymer ?
#
loop_
_entity_poly.entity_id
_entity_poly.type
_entity_poly.pdbx_seq_one_letter_code
_entity_poly.pdbx_strand_id
1 'polypeptide(L)' 'MNMGIRLWFIWLLSLIAGVYGTSLVYSGITSDKPYTLIYGLPTLLVGIWMTGNLWASARQFYRKNRITKAQRIS' A
#
# COMPACT_ATOMS: atom_id res chain seq x y z
N MET A 1 9.89 8.30 15.57
CA MET A 1 10.03 8.24 14.09
C MET A 1 9.09 9.26 13.47
N ASN A 2 9.56 10.19 12.64
CA ASN A 2 8.68 11.19 12.03
C ASN A 2 7.56 10.51 11.22
N MET A 3 6.33 11.02 11.32
CA MET A 3 5.14 10.44 10.67
C MET A 3 5.34 10.24 9.16
N GLY A 4 6.06 11.16 8.50
CA GLY A 4 6.42 11.05 7.08
C GLY A 4 7.39 9.92 6.76
N ILE A 5 8.36 9.64 7.64
CA ILE A 5 9.31 8.52 7.49
C ILE A 5 8.57 7.18 7.64
N ARG A 6 7.59 7.12 8.56
CA ARG A 6 6.75 5.94 8.75
C ARG A 6 5.87 5.65 7.53
N LEU A 7 5.29 6.68 6.93
CA LEU A 7 4.52 6.56 5.68
C LEU A 7 5.38 6.08 4.51
N TRP A 8 6.58 6.64 4.36
CA TRP A 8 7.55 6.20 3.33
C TRP A 8 7.93 4.74 3.48
N PHE A 9 8.18 4.29 4.71
CA PHE A 9 8.52 2.91 4.99
C PHE A 9 7.36 1.94 4.70
N ILE A 10 6.14 2.29 5.12
CA ILE A 10 4.93 1.50 4.81
C ILE A 10 4.69 1.43 3.30
N TRP A 11 4.92 2.53 2.59
CA TRP A 11 4.79 2.57 1.14
C TRP A 11 5.80 1.64 0.45
N LEU A 12 7.06 1.66 0.87
CA LEU A 12 8.10 0.74 0.37
C LEU A 12 7.74 -0.73 0.61
N LEU A 13 7.30 -1.08 1.82
CA LEU A 13 6.84 -2.45 2.13
C LEU A 13 5.65 -2.87 1.27
N SER A 14 4.71 -1.95 1.06
CA SER A 14 3.54 -2.16 0.21
C SER A 14 3.92 -2.42 -1.25
N LEU A 15 4.92 -1.70 -1.76
CA LEU A 15 5.48 -1.88 -3.09
C LEU A 15 6.17 -3.23 -3.23
N ILE A 16 7.00 -3.61 -2.27
CA ILE A 16 7.68 -4.91 -2.24
C ILE A 16 6.65 -6.04 -2.24
N ALA A 17 5.64 -5.97 -1.36
CA ALA A 17 4.57 -6.96 -1.27
C ALA A 17 3.78 -7.08 -2.59
N GLY A 18 3.45 -5.94 -3.23
CA GLY A 18 2.76 -5.93 -4.51
C GLY A 18 3.58 -6.56 -5.65
N VAL A 19 4.85 -6.17 -5.79
CA VAL A 19 5.75 -6.69 -6.83
C VAL A 19 6.03 -8.18 -6.62
N TYR A 20 6.37 -8.57 -5.40
CA TYR A 20 6.66 -9.96 -5.06
C TYR A 20 5.41 -10.85 -5.19
N GLY A 21 4.26 -10.39 -4.69
CA GLY A 21 2.99 -11.09 -4.84
C GLY A 21 2.59 -11.28 -6.30
N THR A 22 2.77 -10.26 -7.14
CA THR A 22 2.53 -10.36 -8.60
C THR A 22 3.45 -11.40 -9.25
N SER A 23 4.73 -11.40 -8.89
CA SER A 23 5.70 -12.38 -9.40
C SER A 23 5.32 -13.82 -9.01
N LEU A 24 4.89 -14.05 -7.77
CA LEU A 24 4.44 -15.35 -7.30
C LEU A 24 3.16 -15.82 -8.01
N VAL A 25 2.19 -14.93 -8.20
CA VAL A 25 0.96 -15.23 -8.94
C VAL A 25 1.29 -15.57 -10.40
N TYR A 26 2.15 -14.78 -11.05
CA TYR A 26 2.61 -15.06 -12.41
C TYR A 26 3.30 -16.43 -12.51
N SER A 27 4.17 -16.76 -11.56
CA SER A 27 4.82 -18.08 -11.52
C SER A 27 3.82 -19.21 -11.28
N GLY A 28 2.78 -18.99 -10.47
CA GLY A 28 1.73 -19.99 -10.24
C GLY A 28 0.90 -20.28 -11.47
N ILE A 29 0.59 -19.24 -12.25
CA ILE A 29 -0.14 -19.36 -13.52
C ILE A 29 0.72 -20.03 -14.59
N THR A 30 1.99 -19.65 -14.71
CA THR A 30 2.85 -20.09 -15.83
C THR A 30 3.56 -21.41 -15.58
N SER A 31 3.76 -21.82 -14.32
CA SER A 31 4.56 -23.00 -13.95
C SER A 31 3.76 -24.14 -13.33
N ASP A 32 2.41 -24.08 -13.32
CA ASP A 32 1.52 -25.08 -12.70
C ASP A 32 1.88 -25.40 -11.23
N LYS A 33 2.37 -24.39 -10.50
CA LYS A 33 2.76 -24.50 -9.09
C LYS A 33 1.65 -23.91 -8.22
N PRO A 34 0.65 -24.68 -7.77
CA PRO A 34 -0.51 -24.14 -7.04
C PRO A 34 -0.12 -23.46 -5.72
N TYR A 35 0.98 -23.88 -5.10
CA TYR A 35 1.48 -23.28 -3.86
C TYR A 35 1.89 -21.81 -4.04
N THR A 36 2.43 -21.41 -5.19
CA THR A 36 2.81 -20.00 -5.40
C THR A 36 1.59 -19.09 -5.58
N LEU A 37 0.44 -19.62 -6.01
CA LEU A 37 -0.84 -18.90 -5.98
C LEU A 37 -1.37 -18.75 -4.56
N ILE A 38 -1.31 -19.81 -3.75
CA ILE A 38 -1.78 -19.79 -2.34
C ILE A 38 -1.06 -18.70 -1.53
N TYR A 39 0.24 -18.51 -1.75
CA TYR A 39 1.01 -17.48 -1.05
C TYR A 39 1.06 -16.14 -1.81
N GLY A 40 1.03 -16.17 -3.15
CA GLY A 40 1.12 -14.99 -4.00
C GLY A 40 -0.11 -14.10 -3.92
N LEU A 41 -1.32 -14.67 -3.95
CA LEU A 41 -2.57 -13.91 -3.88
C LEU A 41 -2.71 -13.12 -2.57
N PRO A 42 -2.57 -13.73 -1.37
CA PRO A 42 -2.62 -12.98 -0.12
C PRO A 42 -1.55 -11.88 -0.06
N THR A 43 -0.33 -12.18 -0.49
CA THR A 43 0.78 -11.21 -0.47
C THR A 43 0.49 -10.01 -1.37
N LEU A 44 -0.03 -10.26 -2.58
CA LEU A 44 -0.47 -9.22 -3.51
C LEU A 44 -1.61 -8.38 -2.92
N LEU A 45 -2.64 -9.03 -2.38
CA LEU A 45 -3.80 -8.36 -1.79
C LEU A 45 -3.40 -7.48 -0.60
N VAL A 46 -2.46 -7.92 0.24
CA VAL A 46 -1.89 -7.11 1.32
C VAL A 46 -1.19 -5.87 0.76
N GLY A 47 -0.38 -6.01 -0.29
CA GLY A 47 0.26 -4.86 -0.95
C GLY A 47 -0.75 -3.88 -1.53
N ILE A 48 -1.82 -4.37 -2.17
CA ILE A 48 -2.89 -3.50 -2.70
C ILE A 48 -3.63 -2.78 -1.57
N TRP A 49 -3.99 -3.52 -0.51
CA TRP A 49 -4.71 -3.00 0.64
C TRP A 49 -3.92 -1.94 1.39
N MET A 50 -2.62 -2.20 1.66
CA MET A 50 -1.73 -1.23 2.29
C MET A 50 -1.59 0.05 1.46
N THR A 51 -1.42 -0.09 0.14
CA THR A 51 -1.36 1.04 -0.78
C THR A 51 -2.64 1.88 -0.70
N GLY A 52 -3.81 1.24 -0.78
CA GLY A 52 -5.11 1.91 -0.69
C GLY A 52 -5.32 2.69 0.60
N ASN A 53 -4.97 2.10 1.74
CA ASN A 53 -5.04 2.76 3.04
C ASN A 53 -4.11 3.97 3.15
N LEU A 54 -2.90 3.86 2.58
CA LEU A 54 -1.92 4.94 2.59
C LEU A 54 -2.43 6.16 1.81
N TRP A 55 -3.02 5.93 0.63
CA TRP A 55 -3.68 6.98 -0.15
C TRP A 55 -4.90 7.58 0.55
N ALA A 56 -5.72 6.76 1.21
CA ALA A 56 -6.85 7.24 1.99
C ALA A 56 -6.40 8.14 3.14
N SER A 57 -5.37 7.73 3.89
CA SER A 57 -4.75 8.51 4.96
C SER A 57 -4.17 9.82 4.45
N ALA A 58 -3.45 9.80 3.31
CA ALA A 58 -2.90 11.00 2.69
C ALA A 58 -4.01 12.00 2.29
N ARG A 59 -5.11 11.52 1.70
CA ARG A 59 -6.27 12.37 1.35
C ARG A 59 -6.92 12.98 2.59
N GLN A 60 -7.09 12.21 3.67
CA GLN A 60 -7.64 12.71 4.93
C GLN A 60 -6.74 13.78 5.56
N PHE A 61 -5.43 13.56 5.56
CA PHE A 61 -4.46 14.54 6.06
C PHE A 61 -4.49 15.84 5.24
N TYR A 62 -4.53 15.74 3.91
CA TYR A 62 -4.65 16.90 3.03
C TYR A 62 -5.94 17.70 3.28
N ARG A 63 -7.08 17.01 3.41
CA ARG A 63 -8.38 17.64 3.73
C ARG A 63 -8.34 18.38 5.06
N LYS A 64 -7.81 17.75 6.12
CA LYS A 64 -7.66 18.38 7.44
C LYS A 64 -6.80 19.64 7.37
N ASN A 65 -5.63 19.56 6.74
CA ASN A 65 -4.73 20.72 6.62
C ASN A 65 -5.36 21.88 5.85
N ARG A 66 -6.16 21.60 4.81
CA ARG A 66 -6.91 22.65 4.09
C ARG A 66 -7.94 23.36 4.97
N ILE A 67 -8.71 22.60 5.75
CA ILE A 67 -9.75 23.15 6.65
C ILE A 67 -9.10 23.99 7.75
N THR A 68 -8.05 23.48 8.39
CA THR A 68 -7.30 24.21 9.42
C THR A 68 -6.65 25.48 8.86
N LYS A 69 -6.15 25.45 7.63
CA LYS A 69 -5.60 26.65 6.97
C LYS A 69 -6.70 27.68 6.70
N ALA A 70 -7.90 27.27 6.30
CA ALA A 70 -9.03 28.17 6.08
C ALA A 70 -9.50 28.84 7.39
N GLN A 71 -9.57 28.08 8.49
CA GLN A 71 -9.96 28.60 9.82
C GLN A 71 -8.94 29.57 10.45
N ARG A 72 -7.67 29.53 10.03
CA ARG A 72 -6.64 30.46 10.52
C ARG A 72 -6.64 31.81 9.82
N ILE A 73 -7.37 31.93 8.70
CA ILE A 73 -7.41 33.15 7.87
C ILE A 73 -8.72 33.92 8.09
N SER A 74 -9.75 33.28 8.68
CA SER A 74 -10.98 33.90 9.19
C SER A 74 -10.80 34.43 10.61
#